data_AF-A0A5R8NEE7-F1
#
_entry.id   AF-A0A5R8NEE7-F1
#
_cell.length_a   1.000
_cell.length_b   1.000
_cell.length_c   1.000
_cell.angle_alpha   90.00
_cell.angle_beta   90.00
_cell.angle_gamma   90.00
#
_symmetry.space_group_name_H-M   'P 1'
#
loop_
_entity.id
_entity.type
_entity.pdbx_description
1 polymer ?
#
loop_
_entity_poly.entity_id
_entity_poly.type
_entity_poly.pdbx_seq_one_letter_code
_entity_poly.pdbx_strand_id
1 'polypeptide(L)' 'MREALVTPTAGEPETGLWCEQCALPSVLRFPVAGIVPTGVLDLGAVTICPDCQTAEEAVAAWNPPTGATTRG' A
#
# COMPACT_ATOMS: atom_id res chain seq x y z
N MET A 1 22.33 -11.24 -9.55
CA MET A 1 21.67 -10.50 -8.45
C MET A 1 20.72 -11.47 -7.80
N ARG A 2 20.96 -11.88 -6.54
CA ARG A 2 19.98 -12.71 -5.82
C ARG A 2 18.78 -11.81 -5.54
N GLU A 3 17.63 -12.16 -6.11
CA GLU A 3 16.35 -11.51 -5.87
C GLU A 3 16.13 -11.50 -4.35
N ALA A 4 16.27 -10.32 -3.72
CA ALA A 4 15.93 -10.18 -2.33
C ALA A 4 14.44 -10.52 -2.22
N LEU A 5 14.12 -11.53 -1.42
CA LEU A 5 12.75 -11.96 -1.19
C LEU A 5 12.04 -10.81 -0.46
N VAL A 6 11.40 -9.91 -1.20
CA VAL A 6 10.55 -8.87 -0.64
C VAL A 6 9.23 -9.55 -0.32
N THR A 7 9.00 -9.88 0.96
CA THR A 7 7.65 -10.25 1.39
C THR A 7 6.90 -8.94 1.70
N PRO A 8 5.95 -8.51 0.86
CA PRO A 8 5.14 -7.35 1.17
C PRO A 8 4.25 -7.68 2.36
N THR A 9 4.24 -6.80 3.35
CA THR A 9 3.37 -6.88 4.52
C THR A 9 2.54 -5.60 4.56
N ALA A 10 1.22 -5.76 4.64
CA ALA A 10 0.32 -4.65 4.89
C ALA A 10 0.33 -4.33 6.39
N GLY A 11 0.50 -3.04 6.73
CA GLY A 11 0.30 -2.55 8.08
C GLY A 11 -1.18 -2.33 8.40
N GLU A 12 -1.45 -1.82 9.61
CA GLU A 12 -2.81 -1.53 10.05
C GLU A 12 -3.43 -0.42 9.19
N PRO A 13 -4.66 -0.61 8.67
CA PRO A 13 -5.27 0.37 7.79
C PRO A 13 -5.64 1.66 8.53
N GLU A 14 -5.36 2.79 7.89
CA GLU A 14 -6.04 4.04 8.19
C GLU A 14 -7.46 3.95 7.61
N THR A 15 -8.48 4.17 8.46
CA THR A 15 -9.90 4.02 8.10
C THR A 15 -10.68 5.33 8.29
N GLY A 16 -11.88 5.43 7.72
CA GLY A 16 -12.75 6.60 7.84
C GLY A 16 -12.35 7.77 6.94
N LEU A 17 -11.52 7.53 5.93
CA LEU A 17 -11.10 8.56 4.97
C LEU A 17 -12.24 8.85 3.98
N TRP A 18 -12.37 10.11 3.57
CA TRP A 18 -13.47 10.56 2.71
C TRP A 18 -13.26 10.15 1.25
N CYS A 19 -14.31 9.62 0.60
CA CYS A 19 -14.34 9.37 -0.83
C CYS A 19 -15.13 10.45 -1.56
N GLU A 20 -14.52 11.15 -2.51
CA GLU A 20 -15.19 12.16 -3.34
C GLU A 20 -16.19 11.56 -4.35
N GLN A 21 -16.10 10.26 -4.64
CA GLN A 21 -16.96 9.60 -5.63
C GLN A 21 -18.30 9.15 -5.03
N CYS A 22 -18.28 8.47 -3.88
CA CYS A 22 -19.51 8.05 -3.20
C CYS A 22 -19.97 9.01 -2.09
N ALA A 23 -19.18 10.04 -1.76
CA ALA A 23 -19.46 10.99 -0.68
C ALA A 23 -19.68 10.31 0.68
N LEU A 24 -18.87 9.30 0.99
CA LEU A 24 -18.89 8.53 2.24
C LEU A 24 -17.47 8.40 2.83
N PRO A 25 -17.32 8.24 4.15
CA PRO A 25 -16.04 7.99 4.82
C PRO A 25 -15.60 6.52 4.67
N SER A 26 -15.56 6.03 3.43
CA SER A 26 -15.33 4.62 3.11
C SER A 26 -13.90 4.31 2.65
N VAL A 27 -13.06 5.32 2.43
CA VAL A 27 -11.68 5.10 1.95
C VAL A 27 -10.85 4.42 3.05
N LEU A 28 -10.11 3.40 2.64
CA LEU A 28 -9.10 2.70 3.42
C LEU A 28 -7.73 2.97 2.82
N ARG A 29 -6.73 3.22 3.66
CA ARG A 29 -5.34 3.35 3.25
C ARG A 29 -4.47 2.34 4.00
N PHE A 30 -3.90 1.41 3.25
CA PHE A 30 -3.05 0.34 3.76
C PHE A 30 -1.58 0.70 3.53
N PRO A 31 -0.80 1.02 4.57
CA PRO A 31 0.65 1.16 4.41
C PRO A 31 1.24 -0.20 4.02
N VAL A 32 2.16 -0.20 3.05
CA VAL A 32 2.82 -1.41 2.55
C VAL A 32 4.31 -1.31 2.83
N ALA A 33 4.85 -2.34 3.46
CA ALA A 33 6.28 -2.45 3.72
C ALA A 33 6.83 -3.75 3.12
N GLY A 34 8.05 -3.69 2.61
CA GLY A 34 8.81 -4.85 2.15
C GLY A 34 9.85 -5.25 3.19
N ILE A 35 9.90 -6.53 3.57
CA ILE A 35 10.99 -7.04 4.41
C ILE A 35 12.14 -7.46 3.50
N VAL A 36 13.32 -6.88 3.69
CA VAL A 36 14.56 -7.22 2.98
C VAL A 36 15.67 -7.60 3.96
N PRO A 37 16.73 -8.31 3.55
CA PRO A 37 17.81 -8.70 4.47
C PRO A 37 18.48 -7.53 5.21
N THR A 38 18.43 -6.33 4.65
CA THR A 38 19.02 -5.11 5.22
C THR A 38 18.05 -4.28 6.06
N GLY A 39 16.78 -4.68 6.20
CA GLY A 39 15.79 -3.98 7.02
C GLY A 39 14.40 -3.91 6.41
N VAL A 40 13.63 -2.91 6.83
CA VAL A 40 12.27 -2.66 6.33
C VAL A 40 12.33 -1.59 5.23
N LEU A 41 11.68 -1.91 4.12
CA LEU A 41 11.56 -1.10 2.93
C LEU A 41 10.18 -0.46 2.91
N ASP A 42 10.10 0.87 2.89
CA ASP A 42 8.82 1.57 2.72
C ASP A 42 8.38 1.47 1.25
N LEU A 43 7.26 0.77 1.00
CA LEU A 43 6.69 0.60 -0.34
C LEU A 43 5.50 1.54 -0.58
N GLY A 44 5.27 2.52 0.31
CA GLY A 44 4.18 3.47 0.24
C GLY A 44 2.87 2.91 0.81
N ALA A 45 1.75 3.21 0.17
CA ALA A 45 0.44 2.75 0.62
C ALA A 45 -0.50 2.45 -0.56
N VAL A 46 -1.35 1.44 -0.38
CA VAL A 46 -2.48 1.17 -1.27
C VAL A 46 -3.70 1.91 -0.73
N THR A 47 -4.37 2.69 -1.57
CA THR A 47 -5.60 3.40 -1.19
C THR A 47 -6.77 2.83 -1.97
N ILE A 48 -7.86 2.49 -1.26
CA ILE A 48 -9.03 1.86 -1.84
C ILE A 48 -10.32 2.43 -1.25
N CYS A 49 -11.34 2.63 -2.09
CA CYS A 49 -12.71 2.83 -1.65
C CYS A 49 -13.52 1.56 -2.00
N PRO A 50 -13.84 0.70 -1.03
CA PRO A 50 -14.48 -0.59 -1.31
C PRO A 50 -15.89 -0.45 -1.89
N ASP A 51 -16.52 0.73 -1.76
CA ASP A 51 -17.82 1.02 -2.37
C ASP A 51 -17.71 1.42 -3.85
N CYS A 52 -16.54 1.85 -4.33
CA CYS A 52 -16.37 2.40 -5.68
C CYS A 52 -15.46 1.57 -6.59
N GLN A 53 -14.58 0.73 -6.03
CA GLN A 53 -13.59 -0.03 -6.80
C GLN A 53 -13.31 -1.38 -6.12
N THR A 54 -12.81 -2.33 -6.90
CA THR A 54 -12.39 -3.64 -6.38
C THR A 54 -10.96 -3.60 -5.82
N ALA A 55 -10.59 -4.65 -5.07
CA ALA A 55 -9.23 -4.81 -4.58
C ALA A 55 -8.21 -4.90 -5.73
N GLU A 56 -8.57 -5.59 -6.81
CA GLU A 56 -7.71 -5.74 -7.99
C GLU A 56 -7.45 -4.40 -8.68
N GLU A 57 -8.47 -3.54 -8.79
CA GLU A 57 -8.33 -2.20 -9.38
C GLU A 57 -7.40 -1.31 -8.55
N ALA A 58 -7.56 -1.34 -7.22
CA ALA A 58 -6.72 -0.58 -6.31
C ALA A 58 -5.26 -1.05 -6.34
N VAL A 59 -5.03 -2.37 -6.42
CA VAL A 59 -3.68 -2.94 -6.53
C VAL A 59 -3.06 -2.63 -7.90
N ALA A 60 -3.83 -2.67 -8.98
CA ALA A 60 -3.35 -2.31 -10.32
C ALA A 60 -2.96 -0.83 -10.41
N ALA A 61 -3.63 0.05 -9.67
CA ALA A 61 -3.30 1.47 -9.57
C ALA A 61 -2.10 1.76 -8.65
N TRP A 62 -1.72 0.82 -7.79
CA TRP A 62 -0.61 1.00 -6.85
C TRP A 62 0.73 0.91 -7.57
N ASN A 63 1.48 2.01 -7.53
CA ASN A 63 2.83 2.12 -8.08
C ASN A 63 3.85 2.18 -6.92
N PRO A 64 4.47 1.07 -6.51
CA PRO A 64 5.50 1.11 -5.49
C PRO A 64 6.70 1.95 -5.97
N PRO A 65 7.35 2.72 -5.08
CA PRO A 65 8.51 3.53 -5.46
C PRO A 65 9.65 2.63 -5.97
N THR A 66 10.13 2.89 -7.18
CA THR A 66 11.21 2.12 -7.85
C THR A 66 12.60 2.30 -7.24
N GLY A 67 12.70 2.99 -6.10
CA GLY A 67 13.96 3.30 -5.40
C GLY A 67 13.78 3.34 -3.89
N ALA A 68 12.96 2.44 -3.35
CA ALA A 68 12.63 2.43 -1.94
C ALA A 68 13.90 2.41 -1.07
N THR A 69 13.98 3.36 -0.14
CA THR A 69 15.14 3.58 0.71
C THR A 69 14.94 2.79 2.00
N THR A 70 15.91 1.99 2.40
CA THR A 70 15.89 1.28 3.68
C THR A 70 15.91 2.30 4.82
N ARG A 71 14.94 2.27 5.74
CA ARG A 71 15.10 2.98 7.03
C ARG A 71 16.03 2.14 7.91
N GLY A 72 17.21 2.71 8.20
CA GLY A 72 18.19 2.16 9.14
C GLY A 72 17.88 2.48 10.58
#